data_AF-U9TRQ0-F1
#
_entry.id   AF-U9TRQ0-F1
#
_cell.length_a   1.000
_cell.length_b   1.000
_cell.length_c   1.000
_cell.angle_alpha   90.00
_cell.angle_beta   90.00
_cell.angle_gamma   90.00
#
_symmetry.space_group_name_H-M   'P 1'
#
loop_
_entity.id
_entity.type
_entity.pdbx_description
1 polymer ?
#
loop_
_entity_poly.entity_id
_entity_poly.type
_entity_poly.pdbx_seq_one_letter_code
_entity_poly.pdbx_strand_id
1 'polypeptide(L)'
;MTGPHIGSRVFIPRISLTPSDTNLPFILKRRQFPIRVAFSMTVNKSQGQTLNRVGLYLPQPVFSHGQLYVALSRITSYQCIKVLINGDQKCQTKNVVYSEIFQ
;
A
#
# COMPACT_ATOMS: atom_id res chain seq x y z
N MET A 1 10.84 -16.20 -1.83
CA MET A 1 10.35 -15.66 -3.12
C MET A 1 9.66 -16.80 -3.84
N THR A 2 8.36 -16.69 -4.10
CA THR A 2 7.58 -17.71 -4.80
C THR A 2 7.35 -17.24 -6.24
N GLY A 3 7.61 -18.10 -7.23
CA GLY A 3 7.42 -17.75 -8.63
C GLY A 3 8.09 -18.75 -9.57
N PRO A 4 7.78 -18.69 -10.87
CA PRO A 4 8.25 -19.67 -11.88
C PRO A 4 9.77 -19.70 -12.07
N HIS A 5 10.48 -18.67 -11.59
CA HIS A 5 11.94 -18.55 -11.68
C HIS A 5 12.63 -18.66 -10.31
N ILE A 6 12.02 -19.36 -9.36
CA ILE A 6 12.63 -19.58 -8.04
C ILE A 6 13.97 -20.33 -8.20
N GLY A 7 15.03 -19.78 -7.59
CA GLY A 7 16.38 -20.37 -7.63
C GLY A 7 17.23 -19.99 -8.84
N SER A 8 16.69 -19.34 -9.88
CA SER A 8 17.51 -18.85 -10.99
C SER A 8 18.12 -17.48 -10.68
N ARG A 9 19.37 -17.27 -11.12
CA ARG A 9 20.02 -15.95 -11.08
C ARG A 9 19.55 -15.15 -12.29
N VAL A 10 18.93 -14.01 -12.04
CA VAL A 10 18.46 -13.09 -13.08
C VAL A 10 19.05 -11.71 -12.87
N PHE A 11 19.45 -11.05 -13.96
CA PHE A 11 19.84 -9.64 -13.93
C PHE A 11 18.59 -8.77 -14.08
N ILE A 12 18.38 -7.84 -13.16
CA ILE A 12 17.28 -6.88 -13.24
C ILE A 12 17.82 -5.60 -13.89
N PRO A 13 17.39 -5.21 -15.10
CA PRO A 13 17.87 -3.99 -15.74
C PRO A 13 17.29 -2.73 -15.07
N ARG A 14 18.01 -1.61 -15.14
CA ARG A 14 17.48 -0.30 -14.74
C ARG A 14 16.62 0.28 -15.85
N ILE A 15 15.40 0.67 -15.53
CA ILE A 15 14.49 1.37 -16.44
C ILE A 15 14.64 2.88 -16.29
N SER A 16 14.39 3.63 -17.37
CA SER A 16 14.35 5.10 -17.36
C SER A 16 12.93 5.57 -17.61
N LEU A 17 12.40 6.39 -16.72
CA LEU A 17 11.04 6.93 -16.78
C LEU A 17 11.13 8.44 -16.99
N THR A 18 10.49 8.95 -18.04
CA THR A 18 10.35 10.38 -18.33
C THR A 18 8.86 10.70 -18.28
N PRO A 19 8.40 11.66 -17.47
CA PRO A 19 7.01 12.10 -17.49
C PRO A 19 6.67 12.63 -18.88
N SER A 20 5.48 12.31 -19.38
CA SER A 20 4.99 12.77 -20.69
C SER A 20 4.47 14.21 -20.67
N ASP A 21 4.16 14.74 -19.49
CA ASP A 21 3.60 16.06 -19.31
C ASP A 21 4.50 16.86 -18.36
N THR A 22 5.20 17.86 -18.89
CA THR A 22 6.15 18.67 -18.12
C THR A 22 6.08 20.13 -18.53
N ASN A 23 5.27 20.91 -17.80
CA ASN A 23 5.45 22.36 -17.64
C ASN A 23 6.70 22.68 -16.81
N LEU A 24 7.80 21.95 -17.02
CA LEU A 24 9.07 22.13 -16.34
C LEU A 24 10.08 22.66 -17.37
N PRO A 25 10.98 23.57 -16.97
CA PRO A 25 12.02 24.09 -17.88
C PRO A 25 13.11 23.06 -18.21
N PHE A 26 12.95 21.80 -17.77
CA PHE A 26 13.88 20.70 -18.02
C PHE A 26 13.15 19.36 -18.09
N ILE A 27 13.80 18.37 -18.72
CA ILE A 27 13.29 17.00 -18.80
C ILE A 27 13.70 16.23 -17.55
N LEU A 28 12.72 15.84 -16.73
CA LEU A 28 12.98 14.98 -15.57
C LEU A 28 13.05 13.51 -16.02
N LYS A 29 14.23 12.89 -15.92
CA LYS A 29 14.42 11.46 -16.22
C LYS A 29 14.80 10.70 -14.96
N ARG A 30 13.97 9.73 -14.57
CA ARG A 30 14.23 8.86 -13.41
C ARG A 30 14.72 7.49 -13.85
N ARG A 31 15.98 7.16 -13.55
CA ARG A 31 16.57 5.84 -13.81
C ARG A 31 16.61 5.02 -12.52
N GLN A 32 15.91 3.88 -12.48
CA GLN A 32 15.81 3.04 -11.29
C GLN A 32 15.64 1.56 -11.63
N PHE A 33 15.92 0.67 -10.68
CA PHE A 33 15.47 -0.72 -10.82
C PHE A 33 13.94 -0.79 -10.64
N PRO A 34 13.24 -1.63 -11.42
CA PRO A 34 11.79 -1.83 -11.29
C PRO A 34 11.44 -2.73 -10.10
N ILE A 35 12.01 -2.47 -8.94
CA ILE A 35 11.78 -3.20 -7.70
C ILE A 35 11.42 -2.25 -6.58
N ARG A 36 10.59 -2.72 -5.64
CA ARG A 36 10.25 -2.03 -4.40
C ARG A 36 10.26 -3.04 -3.28
N VAL A 37 10.73 -2.63 -2.10
CA VAL A 37 10.52 -3.40 -0.88
C VAL A 37 9.01 -3.50 -0.65
N ALA A 38 8.51 -4.72 -0.48
CA ALA A 38 7.07 -5.01 -0.40
C ALA A 38 6.65 -5.66 0.93
N PHE A 39 7.55 -5.71 1.92
CA PHE A 39 7.21 -6.25 3.25
C PHE A 39 6.18 -5.37 3.95
N SER A 40 6.31 -4.05 3.82
CA SER A 40 5.29 -3.08 4.18
C SER A 40 4.86 -2.31 2.94
N MET A 41 3.57 -1.98 2.89
CA MET A 41 2.99 -1.18 1.81
C MET A 41 1.94 -0.24 2.40
N THR A 42 1.70 0.86 1.71
CA THR A 42 0.63 1.77 2.10
C THR A 42 -0.73 1.16 1.75
N VAL A 43 -1.77 1.53 2.49
CA VAL A 43 -3.15 1.08 2.25
C VAL A 43 -3.56 1.30 0.78
N ASN A 44 -3.27 2.47 0.22
CA ASN A 44 -3.59 2.79 -1.19
C ASN A 44 -2.88 1.86 -2.18
N LYS A 45 -1.69 1.34 -1.84
CA LYS A 45 -0.97 0.39 -2.69
C LYS A 45 -1.48 -1.04 -2.54
N SER A 46 -2.10 -1.37 -1.41
CA SER A 46 -2.74 -2.67 -1.19
C SER A 46 -4.09 -2.82 -1.92
N GLN A 47 -4.69 -1.72 -2.37
CA GLN A 47 -5.98 -1.74 -3.04
C GLN A 47 -5.96 -2.67 -4.27
N GLY A 48 -6.95 -3.55 -4.36
CA GLY A 48 -7.05 -4.56 -5.43
C GLY A 48 -6.24 -5.83 -5.19
N GLN A 49 -5.49 -5.93 -4.08
CA GLN A 49 -4.76 -7.14 -3.69
C GLN A 49 -5.53 -7.94 -2.65
N THR A 50 -5.31 -9.26 -2.66
CA THR A 50 -5.72 -10.18 -1.59
C THR A 50 -4.47 -10.67 -0.88
N LEU A 51 -4.42 -10.55 0.44
CA LEU A 51 -3.25 -10.83 1.27
C LEU A 51 -3.58 -11.92 2.30
N ASN A 52 -2.70 -12.92 2.43
CA ASN A 52 -2.94 -14.06 3.32
C ASN A 52 -2.84 -13.68 4.80
N ARG A 53 -1.90 -12.81 5.18
CA ARG A 53 -1.70 -12.30 6.54
C ARG A 53 -1.20 -10.87 6.50
N VAL A 54 -1.75 -10.00 7.35
CA VAL A 54 -1.46 -8.57 7.35
C VAL A 54 -1.29 -8.04 8.78
N GLY A 55 -0.24 -7.23 8.99
CA GLY A 55 -0.14 -6.34 10.13
C GLY A 55 -0.54 -4.93 9.71
N LEU A 56 -1.64 -4.41 10.24
CA LEU A 56 -2.07 -3.03 10.01
C LEU A 56 -1.51 -2.13 11.11
N TYR A 57 -0.52 -1.30 10.76
CA TYR A 57 0.09 -0.36 11.69
C TYR A 57 -0.50 1.04 11.50
N LEU A 58 -1.14 1.56 12.55
CA LEU A 58 -1.79 2.87 12.59
C LEU A 58 -1.16 3.72 13.70
N PRO A 59 -0.03 4.40 13.43
CA PRO A 59 0.56 5.34 14.38
C PRO A 59 -0.26 6.63 14.52
N GLN A 60 -1.14 6.90 13.56
CA GLN A 60 -2.11 7.99 13.57
C GLN A 60 -3.44 7.45 13.00
N PRO A 61 -4.58 8.07 13.34
CA PRO A 61 -5.86 7.71 12.74
C PRO A 61 -5.85 7.85 11.21
N VAL A 62 -6.69 7.06 10.53
CA VAL A 62 -6.87 7.19 9.07
C VAL A 62 -7.43 8.56 8.72
N PHE A 63 -7.04 9.10 7.56
CA PHE A 63 -7.36 10.47 7.17
C PHE A 63 -8.32 10.55 5.98
N SER A 64 -8.51 9.47 5.22
CA SER A 64 -9.32 9.46 4.01
C SER A 64 -10.50 8.51 4.09
N HIS A 65 -11.55 8.84 3.35
CA HIS A 65 -12.76 8.03 3.23
C HIS A 65 -12.44 6.60 2.82
N GLY A 66 -13.03 5.64 3.53
CA GLY A 66 -12.93 4.22 3.18
C GLY A 66 -11.52 3.64 3.31
N GLN A 67 -10.52 4.40 3.75
CA GLN A 67 -9.13 3.93 3.86
C GLN A 67 -9.03 2.74 4.83
N LEU A 68 -9.69 2.82 5.99
CA LEU A 68 -9.72 1.71 6.94
C LEU A 68 -10.41 0.48 6.32
N TYR A 69 -11.52 0.68 5.61
CA TYR A 69 -12.22 -0.38 4.90
C TYR A 69 -11.35 -1.03 3.81
N VAL A 70 -10.63 -0.24 3.02
CA VAL A 70 -9.70 -0.75 2.00
C VAL A 70 -8.66 -1.64 2.66
N ALA A 71 -8.07 -1.22 3.78
CA ALA A 71 -7.08 -2.01 4.50
C ALA A 71 -7.65 -3.34 5.04
N LEU A 72 -8.81 -3.29 5.69
CA LEU A 72 -9.46 -4.46 6.28
C LEU A 72 -9.99 -5.43 5.21
N SER A 73 -10.44 -4.94 4.06
CA SER A 73 -10.96 -5.78 2.97
C SER A 73 -9.90 -6.52 2.16
N ARG A 74 -8.59 -6.33 2.44
CA ARG A 74 -7.53 -7.06 1.73
C ARG A 74 -7.33 -8.48 2.25
N ILE A 75 -7.85 -8.81 3.42
CA ILE A 75 -7.74 -10.13 4.04
C ILE A 75 -9.02 -10.94 3.87
N THR A 76 -8.89 -12.26 3.83
CA THR A 76 -10.02 -13.19 3.70
C THR A 76 -10.59 -13.64 5.05
N SER A 77 -9.78 -13.62 6.12
CA SER A 77 -10.19 -14.04 7.47
C SER A 77 -9.67 -13.07 8.53
N TYR A 78 -10.51 -12.76 9.51
CA TYR A 78 -10.18 -11.84 10.60
C TYR A 78 -9.01 -12.33 11.48
N GLN A 79 -8.77 -13.64 11.54
CA GLN A 79 -7.65 -14.21 12.30
C GLN A 79 -6.29 -13.89 11.67
N CYS A 80 -6.29 -13.52 10.39
CA CYS A 80 -5.09 -13.22 9.62
C CYS A 80 -4.69 -11.74 9.65
N ILE A 81 -5.42 -10.89 10.40
CA ILE A 81 -5.06 -9.49 10.59
C ILE A 81 -4.67 -9.21 12.04
N LYS A 82 -3.62 -8.41 12.22
CA LYS A 82 -3.29 -7.80 13.51
C LYS A 82 -3.24 -6.30 13.33
N VAL A 83 -3.98 -5.56 14.15
CA VAL A 83 -4.01 -4.09 14.10
C VAL A 83 -3.23 -3.55 15.29
N LEU A 84 -2.22 -2.73 15.02
CA LEU A 84 -1.45 -2.02 16.03
C LEU A 84 -1.77 -0.53 15.93
N ILE A 85 -2.43 0.00 16.96
CA ILE A 85 -2.81 1.42 17.06
C ILE A 85 -1.89 2.05 18.11
N ASN A 86 -1.09 3.04 17.71
CA ASN A 86 -0.19 3.74 18.62
C ASN A 86 -0.78 5.12 18.91
N GLY A 87 -1.12 5.41 20.17
CA GLY A 87 -1.60 6.73 20.57
C GLY A 87 -2.91 6.80 21.35
N ASP A 88 -3.56 5.67 21.66
CA ASP A 88 -4.80 5.69 22.43
C ASP A 88 -4.86 4.55 23.47
N GLN A 89 -5.09 4.89 24.74
CA GLN A 89 -5.24 3.90 25.82
C GLN A 89 -6.42 2.93 25.59
N LYS A 90 -7.35 3.32 24.69
CA LYS A 90 -8.56 2.56 24.38
C LYS A 90 -8.44 1.66 23.14
N CYS A 91 -7.29 1.60 22.46
CA CYS A 91 -7.09 0.81 21.22
C CYS A 91 -8.18 1.05 20.15
N GLN A 92 -8.62 2.30 19.98
CA GLN A 92 -9.65 2.68 19.01
C GLN A 92 -9.06 3.59 17.92
N THR A 93 -9.71 3.63 16.76
CA THR A 93 -9.34 4.52 15.66
C THR A 93 -10.59 5.12 15.03
N LYS A 94 -10.47 6.34 14.51
CA LYS A 94 -11.58 7.05 13.86
C LYS A 94 -11.83 6.44 12.48
N ASN A 95 -13.07 6.02 12.20
CA ASN A 95 -13.48 5.67 10.85
C ASN A 95 -13.94 6.94 10.10
N VAL A 96 -13.32 7.25 8.97
CA VAL A 96 -13.69 8.41 8.13
C VAL A 96 -14.63 7.93 7.03
N VAL A 97 -15.88 8.39 7.07
CA VAL A 97 -16.95 8.06 6.13
C VAL A 97 -17.61 9.35 5.64
N TYR A 98 -17.86 9.45 4.34
CA TYR A 98 -18.49 10.57 3.65
C TYR A 98 -19.85 10.06 3.23
N SER A 99 -20.90 10.62 3.81
CA SER A 99 -22.28 10.16 3.63
C SER A 99 -22.83 10.46 2.24
N GLU A 100 -22.26 11.44 1.55
CA GLU A 100 -22.67 11.93 0.22
C GLU A 100 -22.52 10.87 -0.87
N ILE A 101 -21.70 9.84 -0.63
CA ILE A 101 -21.40 8.76 -1.58
C ILE A 101 -22.47 7.65 -1.53
N PHE A 102 -23.34 7.65 -0.52
CA PHE A 102 -24.38 6.64 -0.31
C PHE A 102 -25.79 7.12 -0.72
N GLN A 103 -25.88 8.27 -1.39
CA GLN A 103 -27.13 8.80 -1.98
C GLN A 103 -27.38 8.27 -3.38
#